data_AF-A0A1I0GVT8-F1
#
_entry.id   AF-A0A1I0GVT8-F1
#
_cell.length_a   1.000
_cell.length_b   1.000
_cell.length_c   1.000
_cell.angle_alpha   90.00
_cell.angle_beta   90.00
_cell.angle_gamma   90.00
#
_symmetry.space_group_name_H-M   'P 1'
#
loop_
_entity.id
_entity.type
_entity.pdbx_description
1 polymer ?
#
loop_
_entity_poly.entity_id
_entity_poly.type
_entity_poly.pdbx_seq_one_letter_code
_entity_poly.pdbx_strand_id
1 'polypeptide(L)'
;MNKLISCIILISISFVVGCSDSTKYDNDDVAAIVRGEEITVGDIRFFAEVKDEDLPEAIESKVRETVVIQEAKEMGIDVSDEVEETIEYFGQYPSENVDTDKANEIREFAEAQSERFDMKPKEFHKEFIERNAKRSAYQNEFFKEHLNGNPETEEEAKEMNEEIQQIIDALLKENEDEIEILIK
;
A
#
# COMPACT_ATOMS: atom_id res chain seq x y z
N MET A 1 0.85 15.71 -73.07
CA MET A 1 1.95 15.87 -72.11
C MET A 1 1.38 16.41 -70.81
N ASN A 2 1.92 15.90 -69.68
CA ASN A 2 1.62 16.20 -68.26
C ASN A 2 0.45 15.38 -67.69
N LYS A 3 0.68 14.18 -67.12
CA LYS A 3 1.37 13.80 -65.85
C LYS A 3 0.50 14.02 -64.61
N LEU A 4 0.14 12.88 -63.98
CA LEU A 4 -0.07 12.61 -62.54
C LEU A 4 -1.21 13.44 -61.88
N ILE A 5 -2.03 12.90 -60.99
CA ILE A 5 -1.63 12.45 -59.66
C ILE A 5 -2.70 11.48 -59.12
N SER A 6 -2.21 10.36 -58.61
CA SER A 6 -2.89 9.34 -57.82
C SER A 6 -3.18 9.89 -56.42
N CYS A 7 -4.41 9.76 -55.92
CA CYS A 7 -4.75 10.02 -54.52
C CYS A 7 -5.25 8.73 -53.88
N ILE A 8 -4.31 7.84 -53.54
CA ILE A 8 -4.53 6.76 -52.57
C ILE A 8 -4.41 7.40 -51.19
N ILE A 9 -5.54 7.63 -50.51
CA ILE A 9 -5.56 8.01 -49.10
C ILE A 9 -5.29 6.74 -48.30
N LEU A 10 -4.01 6.51 -47.99
CA LEU A 10 -3.57 5.55 -46.99
C LEU A 10 -3.91 6.13 -45.61
N ILE A 11 -5.04 5.68 -45.04
CA ILE A 11 -5.36 5.89 -43.63
C ILE A 11 -4.42 4.97 -42.84
N SER A 12 -3.22 5.47 -42.54
CA SER A 12 -2.31 4.86 -41.59
C SER A 12 -2.87 5.12 -40.19
N ILE A 13 -3.69 4.20 -39.69
CA ILE A 13 -3.99 4.14 -38.26
C ILE A 13 -2.73 3.65 -37.58
N SER A 14 -1.83 4.58 -37.27
CA SER A 14 -0.75 4.33 -36.33
C SER A 14 -1.40 4.23 -34.96
N PHE A 15 -1.79 3.02 -34.57
CA PHE A 15 -1.95 2.71 -33.16
C PHE A 15 -0.56 2.88 -32.54
N VAL A 16 -0.33 4.07 -31.96
CA VAL A 16 0.68 4.24 -30.94
C VAL A 16 0.15 3.43 -29.75
N VAL A 17 0.40 2.13 -29.76
CA VAL A 17 0.42 1.35 -28.52
C VAL A 17 1.60 1.95 -27.77
N GLY A 18 1.30 2.87 -26.85
CA GLY A 18 2.30 3.26 -25.86
C GLY A 18 2.79 1.97 -25.21
N CYS A 19 4.10 1.85 -25.04
CA CYS A 19 4.62 0.92 -24.03
C CYS A 19 4.15 1.44 -22.68
N SER A 20 2.88 1.21 -22.32
CA SER A 20 2.52 1.07 -20.92
C SER A 20 3.30 -0.14 -20.47
N ASP A 21 4.08 -0.01 -19.40
CA ASP A 21 4.45 -1.16 -18.59
C ASP A 21 3.14 -1.88 -18.25
N SER A 22 2.80 -2.89 -19.05
CA SER A 22 1.51 -3.55 -18.95
C SER A 22 1.58 -4.44 -17.72
N THR A 23 1.19 -3.89 -16.57
CA THR A 23 0.96 -4.70 -15.38
C THR A 23 -0.13 -5.71 -15.73
N LYS A 24 0.10 -6.96 -15.39
CA LYS A 24 -0.83 -8.07 -15.56
C LYS A 24 -2.08 -7.89 -14.70
N TYR A 25 -1.94 -7.20 -13.57
CA TYR A 25 -3.01 -6.99 -12.60
C TYR A 25 -3.32 -5.51 -12.46
N ASP A 26 -4.61 -5.21 -12.45
CA ASP A 26 -5.19 -3.88 -12.22
C ASP A 26 -5.36 -3.63 -10.71
N ASN A 27 -5.55 -2.37 -10.30
CA ASN A 27 -5.70 -2.03 -8.88
C ASN A 27 -6.93 -2.68 -8.22
N ASP A 28 -8.00 -2.93 -8.98
CA ASP A 28 -9.26 -3.49 -8.47
C ASP A 28 -9.23 -5.02 -8.39
N ASP A 29 -8.18 -5.68 -8.90
CA ASP A 29 -8.07 -7.13 -8.82
C ASP A 29 -7.90 -7.58 -7.37
N VAL A 30 -8.73 -8.54 -6.94
CA VAL A 30 -8.64 -9.13 -5.60
C VAL A 30 -7.42 -10.03 -5.53
N ALA A 31 -6.50 -9.72 -4.63
CA ALA A 31 -5.25 -10.43 -4.44
C ALA A 31 -5.36 -11.50 -3.33
N ALA A 32 -6.12 -11.21 -2.27
CA ALA A 32 -6.41 -12.13 -1.19
C ALA A 32 -7.73 -11.80 -0.49
N ILE A 33 -8.25 -12.74 0.30
CA ILE A 33 -9.39 -12.57 1.19
C ILE A 33 -8.96 -13.02 2.58
N VAL A 34 -9.22 -12.21 3.62
CA VAL A 34 -8.86 -12.50 5.01
C VAL A 34 -10.08 -12.27 5.90
N ARG A 35 -10.63 -13.33 6.49
CA ARG A 35 -11.88 -13.30 7.29
C ARG A 35 -13.04 -12.60 6.56
N GLY A 36 -13.13 -12.79 5.24
CA GLY A 36 -14.15 -12.18 4.38
C GLY A 36 -13.87 -10.72 3.95
N GLU A 37 -12.74 -10.13 4.35
CA GLU A 37 -12.27 -8.83 3.84
C GLU A 37 -11.41 -9.03 2.58
N GLU A 38 -11.78 -8.40 1.47
CA GLU A 38 -11.01 -8.42 0.23
C GLU A 38 -9.80 -7.49 0.33
N ILE A 39 -8.63 -7.98 -0.06
CA ILE A 39 -7.40 -7.22 -0.23
C ILE A 39 -7.14 -7.10 -1.73
N THR A 40 -7.16 -5.88 -2.25
CA THR A 40 -6.92 -5.62 -3.67
C THR A 40 -5.44 -5.41 -3.98
N VAL A 41 -5.05 -5.57 -5.24
CA VAL A 41 -3.72 -5.18 -5.74
C VAL A 41 -3.45 -3.68 -5.49
N GLY A 42 -4.50 -2.86 -5.58
CA GLY A 42 -4.46 -1.44 -5.25
C GLY A 42 -4.06 -1.21 -3.79
N ASP A 43 -4.63 -1.94 -2.83
CA ASP A 43 -4.31 -1.79 -1.40
C ASP A 43 -2.84 -2.11 -1.07
N ILE A 44 -2.23 -3.00 -1.85
CA ILE A 44 -0.81 -3.35 -1.74
C ILE A 44 0.05 -2.24 -2.35
N ARG A 45 -0.26 -1.84 -3.59
CA ARG A 45 0.49 -0.84 -4.35
C ARG A 45 0.31 0.59 -3.86
N PHE A 46 -0.70 0.85 -3.04
CA PHE A 46 -0.98 2.19 -2.50
C PHE A 46 0.19 2.73 -1.66
N PHE A 47 0.99 1.84 -1.06
CA PHE A 47 2.06 2.22 -0.14
C PHE A 47 3.45 2.18 -0.77
N ALA A 48 3.62 1.41 -1.84
CA ALA A 48 4.90 1.22 -2.51
C ALA A 48 4.72 0.76 -3.95
N GLU A 49 5.71 1.05 -4.79
CA GLU A 49 5.75 0.57 -6.16
C GLU A 49 6.11 -0.91 -6.22
N VAL A 50 5.09 -1.77 -6.17
CA VAL A 50 5.23 -3.23 -6.28
C VAL A 50 4.98 -3.68 -7.72
N LYS A 51 5.97 -4.32 -8.34
CA LYS A 51 5.84 -4.94 -9.66
C LYS A 51 5.10 -6.28 -9.58
N ASP A 52 4.55 -6.75 -10.69
CA ASP A 52 3.82 -8.02 -10.71
C ASP A 52 4.65 -9.22 -10.25
N GLU A 53 5.96 -9.21 -10.51
CA GLU A 53 6.89 -10.26 -10.11
C GLU A 53 7.09 -10.34 -8.59
N ASP A 54 6.91 -9.21 -7.89
CA ASP A 54 7.08 -9.08 -6.43
C ASP A 54 5.73 -9.13 -5.69
N LEU A 55 4.60 -9.16 -6.41
CA LEU A 55 3.26 -9.21 -5.81
C LEU A 55 3.07 -10.40 -4.85
N PRO A 56 3.51 -11.63 -5.15
CA PRO A 56 3.28 -12.75 -4.23
C PRO A 56 3.81 -12.50 -2.82
N GLU A 57 5.05 -11.99 -2.69
CA GLU A 57 5.65 -11.65 -1.40
C GLU A 57 4.95 -10.46 -0.71
N ALA A 58 4.56 -9.46 -1.51
CA ALA A 58 3.84 -8.31 -1.00
C ALA A 58 2.42 -8.68 -0.49
N ILE A 59 1.76 -9.64 -1.15
CA ILE A 59 0.45 -10.17 -0.72
C ILE A 59 0.60 -10.90 0.62
N GLU A 60 1.59 -11.79 0.76
CA GLU A 60 1.83 -12.50 2.02
C GLU A 60 2.08 -11.52 3.17
N SER A 61 2.88 -10.49 2.93
CA SER A 61 3.15 -9.42 3.90
C SER A 61 1.87 -8.65 4.27
N LYS A 62 1.03 -8.35 3.28
CA LYS A 62 -0.25 -7.65 3.50
C LYS A 62 -1.27 -8.51 4.25
N VAL A 63 -1.32 -9.81 4.00
CA VAL A 63 -2.15 -10.76 4.75
C VAL A 63 -1.72 -10.82 6.22
N ARG A 64 -0.40 -10.94 6.48
CA ARG A 64 0.17 -10.89 7.84
C ARG A 64 -0.25 -9.62 8.59
N GLU A 65 -0.12 -8.46 7.95
CA GLU A 65 -0.57 -7.18 8.51
C GLU A 65 -2.08 -7.16 8.78
N THR A 66 -2.88 -7.65 7.83
CA THR A 66 -4.34 -7.59 7.89
C THR A 66 -4.88 -8.42 9.06
N VAL A 67 -4.36 -9.63 9.27
CA VAL A 67 -4.76 -10.47 10.40
C VAL A 67 -4.47 -9.78 11.74
N VAL A 68 -3.29 -9.18 11.90
CA VAL A 68 -2.94 -8.41 13.12
C VAL A 68 -3.91 -7.25 13.35
N ILE A 69 -4.23 -6.49 12.30
CA ILE A 69 -5.15 -5.35 12.41
C ILE A 69 -6.58 -5.80 12.73
N GLN A 70 -7.04 -6.92 12.15
CA GLN A 70 -8.36 -7.48 12.46
C GLN A 70 -8.42 -7.94 13.92
N GLU A 71 -7.38 -8.62 14.41
CA GLU A 71 -7.29 -9.04 15.80
C GLU A 71 -7.30 -7.84 16.76
N ALA A 72 -6.51 -6.80 16.45
CA ALA A 72 -6.50 -5.54 17.21
C ALA A 72 -7.90 -4.91 17.32
N LYS A 73 -8.66 -4.90 16.21
CA LYS A 73 -10.03 -4.39 16.19
C LYS A 73 -10.99 -5.27 17.00
N GLU A 74 -10.84 -6.59 16.95
CA GLU A 74 -11.66 -7.54 17.72
C GLU A 74 -11.42 -7.42 19.23
N MET A 75 -10.20 -7.09 19.63
CA MET A 75 -9.85 -6.72 21.01
C MET A 75 -10.47 -5.39 21.47
N GLY A 76 -11.05 -4.61 20.55
CA GLY A 76 -11.65 -3.31 20.85
C GLY A 76 -10.63 -2.18 20.99
N ILE A 77 -9.43 -2.32 20.42
CA ILE A 77 -8.42 -1.26 20.40
C ILE A 77 -8.97 -0.07 19.60
N ASP A 78 -8.93 1.12 20.22
CA ASP A 78 -9.29 2.39 19.58
C ASP A 78 -8.03 3.20 19.32
N VAL A 79 -7.85 3.60 18.05
CA VAL A 79 -6.67 4.33 17.57
C VAL A 79 -7.02 5.74 17.10
N SER A 80 -8.25 6.19 17.32
CA SER A 80 -8.76 7.46 16.77
C SER A 80 -7.90 8.66 17.16
N ASP A 81 -7.52 8.79 18.44
CA ASP A 81 -6.69 9.88 18.94
C ASP A 81 -5.27 9.88 18.31
N GLU A 82 -4.59 8.73 18.25
CA GLU A 82 -3.24 8.61 17.66
C GLU A 82 -3.25 8.91 16.14
N VAL A 83 -4.31 8.46 15.45
CA VAL A 83 -4.50 8.73 14.03
C VAL A 83 -4.75 10.21 13.78
N GLU A 84 -5.59 10.86 14.58
CA GLU A 84 -5.86 12.30 14.48
C GLU A 84 -4.58 13.12 14.69
N GLU A 85 -3.80 12.79 15.73
CA GLU A 85 -2.52 13.43 16.02
C GLU A 85 -1.55 13.27 14.83
N THR A 86 -1.41 12.06 14.29
CA THR A 86 -0.52 11.81 13.14
C THR A 86 -0.94 12.60 11.90
N ILE A 87 -2.26 12.70 11.63
CA ILE A 87 -2.78 13.47 10.50
C ILE A 87 -2.55 14.97 10.71
N GLU A 88 -2.71 15.49 11.93
CA GLU A 88 -2.45 16.90 12.25
C GLU A 88 -0.99 17.27 11.96
N TYR A 89 -0.04 16.42 12.37
CA TYR A 89 1.38 16.67 12.18
C TYR A 89 1.89 16.40 10.77
N PHE A 90 1.45 15.32 10.12
CA PHE A 90 2.04 14.84 8.85
C PHE A 90 1.10 14.90 7.65
N GLY A 91 -0.21 15.10 7.85
CA GLY A 91 -1.22 15.10 6.79
C GLY A 91 -1.18 16.33 5.88
N GLN A 92 -0.37 17.35 6.21
CA GLN A 92 -0.26 18.54 5.40
C GLN A 92 0.55 18.29 4.13
N TYR A 93 -0.10 18.45 2.98
CA TYR A 93 0.58 18.41 1.68
C TYR A 93 1.43 19.69 1.50
N PRO A 94 2.73 19.57 1.16
CA PRO A 94 3.62 20.72 1.03
C PRO A 94 3.18 21.71 -0.06
N SER A 95 3.10 23.00 0.27
CA SER A 95 2.79 24.04 -0.72
C SER A 95 3.92 24.20 -1.75
N GLU A 96 3.59 24.60 -2.97
CA GLU A 96 4.55 24.84 -4.08
C GLU A 96 5.70 25.80 -3.72
N ASN A 97 5.47 26.73 -2.79
CA ASN A 97 6.49 27.70 -2.37
C ASN A 97 7.50 27.18 -1.34
N VAL A 98 7.32 25.95 -0.83
CA VAL A 98 8.25 25.31 0.10
C VAL A 98 9.19 24.43 -0.72
N ASP A 99 10.43 24.92 -0.90
CA ASP A 99 11.48 24.24 -1.65
C ASP A 99 12.50 23.62 -0.68
N THR A 100 12.15 22.46 -0.16
CA THR A 100 13.05 21.59 0.62
C THR A 100 13.04 20.22 -0.01
N ASP A 101 14.14 19.48 0.12
CA ASP A 101 14.25 18.11 -0.43
C ASP A 101 13.06 17.25 0.00
N LYS A 102 12.69 17.32 1.29
CA LYS A 102 11.54 16.57 1.82
C LYS A 102 10.20 16.99 1.20
N ALA A 103 9.99 18.29 0.99
CA ALA A 103 8.75 18.79 0.37
C ALA A 103 8.66 18.37 -1.10
N ASN A 104 9.79 18.38 -1.81
CA ASN A 104 9.89 17.92 -3.19
C ASN A 104 9.61 16.42 -3.29
N GLU A 105 10.25 15.58 -2.45
CA GLU A 105 10.00 14.12 -2.39
C GLU A 105 8.53 13.78 -2.15
N ILE A 106 7.87 14.47 -1.20
CA ILE A 106 6.45 14.24 -0.91
C ILE A 106 5.58 14.59 -2.13
N ARG A 107 5.87 15.70 -2.81
CA ARG A 107 5.13 16.09 -4.01
C ARG A 107 5.33 15.09 -5.14
N GLU A 108 6.58 14.72 -5.44
CA GLU A 108 6.93 13.76 -6.49
C GLU A 108 6.26 12.39 -6.25
N PHE A 109 6.34 11.88 -5.03
CA PHE A 109 5.68 10.62 -4.66
C PHE A 109 4.16 10.72 -4.81
N ALA A 110 3.53 11.77 -4.28
CA ALA A 110 2.09 11.93 -4.36
C ALA A 110 1.61 12.14 -5.81
N GLU A 111 2.37 12.86 -6.64
CA GLU A 111 2.07 13.04 -8.06
C GLU A 111 2.08 11.70 -8.79
N ALA A 112 3.18 10.95 -8.68
CA ALA A 112 3.34 9.65 -9.34
C ALA A 112 2.25 8.65 -8.93
N GLN A 113 1.91 8.57 -7.64
CA GLN A 113 0.87 7.66 -7.17
C GLN A 113 -0.53 8.16 -7.51
N SER A 114 -0.80 9.46 -7.45
CA SER A 114 -2.14 10.00 -7.73
C SER A 114 -2.59 9.73 -9.16
N GLU A 115 -1.67 9.73 -10.14
CA GLU A 115 -1.98 9.33 -11.52
C GLU A 115 -2.40 7.86 -11.60
N ARG A 116 -1.76 6.97 -10.82
CA ARG A 116 -2.07 5.53 -10.80
C ARG A 116 -3.42 5.22 -10.15
N PHE A 117 -3.88 6.06 -9.25
CA PHE A 117 -5.13 5.88 -8.49
C PHE A 117 -6.26 6.83 -8.93
N ASP A 118 -6.06 7.59 -10.02
CA ASP A 118 -7.01 8.61 -10.51
C ASP A 118 -7.45 9.61 -9.41
N MET A 119 -6.48 10.06 -8.61
CA MET A 119 -6.67 11.00 -7.50
C MET A 119 -5.94 12.31 -7.78
N LYS A 120 -6.27 13.37 -7.03
CA LYS A 120 -5.37 14.54 -6.98
C LYS A 120 -4.20 14.27 -6.04
N PRO A 121 -2.99 14.80 -6.29
CA PRO A 121 -1.83 14.57 -5.42
C PRO A 121 -2.09 14.89 -3.94
N LYS A 122 -2.78 16.00 -3.67
CA LYS A 122 -3.14 16.39 -2.30
C LYS A 122 -4.15 15.44 -1.64
N GLU A 123 -5.08 14.89 -2.41
CA GLU A 123 -6.07 13.93 -1.92
C GLU A 123 -5.39 12.60 -1.62
N PHE A 124 -4.56 12.12 -2.55
CA PHE A 124 -3.72 10.93 -2.35
C PHE A 124 -2.83 11.06 -1.11
N HIS A 125 -2.10 12.17 -0.95
CA HIS A 125 -1.23 12.39 0.21
C HIS A 125 -1.99 12.29 1.54
N LYS A 126 -3.16 12.93 1.61
CA LYS A 126 -3.99 12.87 2.82
C LYS A 126 -4.40 11.43 3.13
N GLU A 127 -4.90 10.71 2.12
CA GLU A 127 -5.35 9.33 2.28
C GLU A 127 -4.20 8.38 2.60
N PHE A 128 -3.02 8.58 2.00
CA PHE A 128 -1.79 7.88 2.34
C PHE A 128 -1.42 8.05 3.81
N ILE A 129 -1.40 9.29 4.32
CA ILE A 129 -1.10 9.55 5.72
C ILE A 129 -2.15 8.93 6.64
N GLU A 130 -3.44 9.05 6.33
CA GLU A 130 -4.51 8.48 7.15
C GLU A 130 -4.45 6.95 7.20
N ARG A 131 -4.33 6.28 6.05
CA ARG A 131 -4.22 4.82 6.00
C ARG A 131 -2.93 4.32 6.65
N ASN A 132 -1.82 5.05 6.51
CA ASN A 132 -0.55 4.71 7.14
C ASN A 132 -0.57 4.91 8.66
N ALA A 133 -1.15 6.00 9.14
CA ALA A 133 -1.34 6.24 10.58
C ALA A 133 -2.18 5.13 11.20
N LYS A 134 -3.30 4.77 10.56
CA LYS A 134 -4.22 3.74 11.07
C LYS A 134 -3.58 2.37 11.16
N ARG A 135 -2.85 1.91 10.12
CA ARG A 135 -2.15 0.61 10.18
C ARG A 135 -1.13 0.59 11.31
N SER A 136 -0.32 1.65 11.44
CA SER A 136 0.78 1.70 12.39
C SER A 136 0.24 1.73 13.81
N ALA A 137 -0.79 2.55 14.08
CA ALA A 137 -1.42 2.62 15.39
C ALA A 137 -2.00 1.26 15.82
N TYR A 138 -2.75 0.57 14.94
CA TYR A 138 -3.29 -0.75 15.28
C TYR A 138 -2.22 -1.79 15.54
N GLN A 139 -1.18 -1.87 14.69
CA GLN A 139 -0.08 -2.82 14.89
C GLN A 139 0.69 -2.50 16.17
N ASN A 140 1.00 -1.22 16.42
CA ASN A 140 1.73 -0.79 17.61
C ASN A 140 0.97 -1.14 18.87
N GLU A 141 -0.32 -0.78 18.96
CA GLU A 141 -1.16 -1.09 20.11
C GLU A 141 -1.35 -2.60 20.30
N PHE A 142 -1.57 -3.34 19.21
CA PHE A 142 -1.63 -4.80 19.28
C PHE A 142 -0.37 -5.40 19.90
N PHE A 143 0.81 -5.03 19.40
CA PHE A 143 2.06 -5.58 19.92
C PHE A 143 2.40 -5.07 21.32
N LYS A 144 2.01 -3.84 21.70
CA LYS A 144 2.16 -3.35 23.08
C LYS A 144 1.39 -4.21 24.09
N GLU A 145 0.22 -4.71 23.73
CA GLU A 145 -0.57 -5.60 24.59
C GLU A 145 0.00 -7.02 24.69
N HIS A 146 0.80 -7.46 23.70
CA HIS A 146 1.32 -8.83 23.64
C HIS A 146 2.80 -8.97 24.02
N LEU A 147 3.57 -7.88 23.98
CA LEU A 147 5.00 -7.88 24.24
C LEU A 147 5.33 -7.24 25.60
N ASN A 148 6.41 -7.69 26.21
CA ASN A 148 6.86 -7.19 27.51
C ASN A 148 7.82 -6.00 27.38
N GLY A 149 7.27 -4.82 27.13
CA GLY A 149 8.03 -3.56 27.12
C GLY A 149 8.85 -3.36 25.84
N ASN A 150 9.84 -2.45 25.92
CA ASN A 150 10.69 -2.08 24.79
C ASN A 150 12.11 -2.64 24.99
N PRO A 151 12.81 -3.02 23.91
CA PRO A 151 14.18 -3.52 24.01
C PRO A 151 15.13 -2.38 24.37
N GLU A 152 16.07 -2.64 25.28
CA GLU A 152 17.14 -1.71 25.64
C GLU A 152 18.47 -2.07 24.94
N THR A 153 18.58 -3.30 24.41
CA THR A 153 19.77 -3.80 23.71
C THR A 153 19.44 -4.38 22.33
N GLU A 154 20.46 -4.55 21.48
CA GLU A 154 20.31 -5.18 20.17
C GLU A 154 19.84 -6.65 20.28
N GLU A 155 20.31 -7.38 21.29
CA GLU A 155 19.89 -8.77 21.50
C GLU A 155 18.44 -8.86 21.95
N GLU A 156 18.00 -8.00 22.89
CA GLU A 156 16.58 -7.91 23.27
C GLU A 156 15.70 -7.51 22.07
N ALA A 157 16.18 -6.64 21.18
CA ALA A 157 15.45 -6.30 19.96
C ALA A 157 15.32 -7.49 18.99
N LYS A 158 16.34 -8.36 18.90
CA LYS A 158 16.26 -9.61 18.12
C LYS A 158 15.28 -10.59 18.74
N GLU A 159 15.35 -10.79 20.05
CA GLU A 159 14.43 -11.67 20.79
C GLU A 159 12.98 -11.21 20.62
N MET A 160 12.71 -9.92 20.81
CA MET A 160 11.38 -9.35 20.60
C MET A 160 10.90 -9.49 19.14
N ASN A 161 11.78 -9.34 18.15
CA ASN A 161 11.42 -9.59 16.75
C ASN A 161 11.03 -11.06 16.51
N GLU A 162 11.73 -12.02 17.13
CA GLU A 162 11.36 -13.44 17.06
C GLU A 162 10.01 -13.70 17.73
N GLU A 163 9.74 -13.07 18.88
CA GLU A 163 8.42 -13.13 19.54
C GLU A 163 7.30 -12.58 18.66
N ILE A 164 7.52 -11.43 18.01
CA ILE A 164 6.59 -10.85 17.04
C ILE A 164 6.28 -11.84 15.92
N GLN A 165 7.30 -12.48 15.33
CA GLN A 165 7.09 -13.46 14.27
C GLN A 165 6.29 -14.67 14.77
N GLN A 166 6.56 -15.16 15.99
CA GLN A 166 5.80 -16.27 16.57
C GLN A 166 4.33 -15.91 16.80
N ILE A 167 4.04 -14.69 17.26
CA ILE A 167 2.66 -14.20 17.43
C ILE A 167 1.95 -14.15 16.08
N ILE A 168 2.58 -13.56 15.06
CA ILE A 168 1.99 -13.47 13.71
C ILE A 168 1.76 -14.85 13.12
N ASP A 169 2.75 -15.76 13.20
CA ASP A 169 2.62 -17.11 12.65
C ASP A 169 1.54 -17.92 13.39
N ALA A 170 1.36 -17.72 14.69
CA ALA A 170 0.26 -18.31 15.46
C ALA A 170 -1.10 -17.79 14.98
N LEU A 171 -1.24 -16.47 14.78
CA LEU A 171 -2.46 -15.86 14.25
C LEU A 171 -2.77 -16.38 12.83
N LEU A 172 -1.78 -16.44 11.94
CA LEU A 172 -1.97 -16.97 10.59
C LEU A 172 -2.47 -18.42 10.63
N LYS A 173 -1.90 -19.25 11.52
CA LYS A 173 -2.28 -20.65 11.66
C LYS A 173 -3.69 -20.81 12.25
N GLU A 174 -4.05 -20.00 13.23
CA GLU A 174 -5.41 -20.02 13.81
C GLU A 174 -6.47 -19.64 12.77
N ASN A 175 -6.09 -18.81 11.79
CA ASN A 175 -6.99 -18.25 10.78
C ASN A 175 -6.78 -18.82 9.38
N GLU A 176 -6.06 -19.95 9.25
CA GLU A 176 -5.67 -20.52 7.96
C GLU A 176 -6.89 -20.82 7.07
N ASP A 177 -7.99 -21.32 7.66
CA ASP A 177 -9.23 -21.65 6.94
C ASP A 177 -10.00 -20.41 6.45
N GLU A 178 -9.65 -19.22 6.96
CA GLU A 178 -10.29 -17.93 6.62
C GLU A 178 -9.39 -17.03 5.77
N ILE A 179 -8.24 -17.55 5.32
CA ILE A 179 -7.29 -16.85 4.46
C ILE A 179 -7.24 -17.52 3.09
N GLU A 180 -7.53 -16.75 2.04
CA GLU A 180 -7.45 -17.19 0.66
C GLU A 180 -6.54 -16.25 -0.15
N ILE A 181 -5.42 -16.75 -0.66
CA ILE A 181 -4.53 -16.00 -1.57
C ILE A 181 -4.83 -16.39 -3.02
N LEU A 182 -5.27 -15.41 -3.82
CA LEU A 182 -5.75 -15.59 -5.19
C LEU A 182 -4.66 -15.37 -6.24
N ILE A 183 -3.72 -14.46 -5.98
CA ILE A 183 -2.59 -14.16 -6.85
C ILE A 183 -1.31 -14.77 -6.24
N LYS A 184 -0.61 -15.58 -7.04
CA LYS A 184 0.58 -16.36 -6.64
C LYS A 184 1.73 -16.19 -7.61
#